data_AF-A0A7Y5E0Y2-F1
#
_entry.id   AF-A0A7Y5E0Y2-F1
#
_cell.length_a   1.000
_cell.length_b   1.000
_cell.length_c   1.000
_cell.angle_alpha   90.00
_cell.angle_beta   90.00
_cell.angle_gamma   90.00
#
_symmetry.space_group_name_H-M   'P 1'
#
loop_
_entity.id
_entity.type
_entity.pdbx_description
1 polymer ?
#
loop_
_entity_poly.entity_id
_entity_poly.type
_entity_poly.pdbx_seq_one_letter_code
_entity_poly.pdbx_strand_id
1 'polypeptide(L)'
;MNRTATRFAALSLCAALSAVGVAACSSRTGAGVAEGAYTLDEAGASRPDAGSNDASSAVRPDGALADGATRPSDAGGAACYDEEDAQTSTGMASPQAGQGLCSGASLDAFFAACLGPSSSLTACDAHLAAAANQACVRCILGPRPGDAAGTVPQPVLLAPGATVTINVGACEQLAVGASSSCAAKAGDEAWCLASACDTCELAGELDACSDVASKGACSSAALGPACKAQVASSRAVADAKCGSGGGATFESIYRQVGMFMCGAP
;
A
#
# COMPACT_ATOMS: atom_id res chain seq x y z
N MET A 1 -11.88 39.56 6.99
CA MET A 1 -10.98 39.53 5.83
C MET A 1 -10.43 38.11 5.69
N ASN A 2 -10.49 37.57 4.47
CA ASN A 2 -10.01 36.27 3.97
C ASN A 2 -10.58 34.97 4.57
N ARG A 3 -11.64 34.48 3.88
CA ARG A 3 -12.11 33.09 3.87
C ARG A 3 -11.40 32.35 2.72
N THR A 4 -10.48 31.42 3.04
CA THR A 4 -9.96 30.43 2.07
C THR A 4 -9.41 29.21 2.81
N ALA A 5 -10.27 28.35 3.37
CA ALA A 5 -9.82 27.13 4.04
C ALA A 5 -10.94 26.09 4.19
N THR A 6 -11.32 25.37 3.12
CA THR A 6 -12.22 24.20 3.28
C THR A 6 -12.23 23.22 2.09
N ARG A 7 -11.08 22.92 1.48
CA ARG A 7 -11.03 22.03 0.30
C ARG A 7 -9.94 20.95 0.29
N PHE A 8 -8.95 20.97 1.16
CA PHE A 8 -7.69 20.25 0.87
C PHE A 8 -7.67 18.72 1.06
N ALA A 9 -8.59 18.10 1.81
CA ALA A 9 -8.44 16.68 2.11
C ALA A 9 -9.24 15.72 1.23
N ALA A 10 -10.45 16.10 0.81
CA ALA A 10 -11.15 15.40 -0.27
C ALA A 10 -10.50 15.73 -1.64
N LEU A 11 -9.91 16.93 -1.78
CA LEU A 11 -9.10 17.26 -2.95
C LEU A 11 -7.70 16.64 -2.94
N SER A 12 -7.19 16.00 -1.89
CA SER A 12 -5.84 15.41 -1.97
C SER A 12 -5.88 14.09 -2.75
N LEU A 13 -6.86 13.22 -2.49
CA LEU A 13 -7.14 12.06 -3.33
C LEU A 13 -7.67 12.51 -4.71
N CYS A 14 -8.58 13.50 -4.77
CA CYS A 14 -9.12 13.96 -6.05
C CYS A 14 -8.17 14.83 -6.89
N ALA A 15 -7.21 15.59 -6.35
CA ALA A 15 -6.25 16.38 -7.14
C ALA A 15 -5.13 15.50 -7.70
N ALA A 16 -4.76 14.44 -6.99
CA ALA A 16 -3.96 13.35 -7.56
C ALA A 16 -4.68 12.67 -8.75
N LEU A 17 -6.02 12.60 -8.71
CA LEU A 17 -6.86 12.06 -9.79
C LEU A 17 -7.29 13.08 -10.87
N SER A 18 -7.27 14.40 -10.60
CA SER A 18 -7.75 15.46 -11.52
C SER A 18 -6.65 16.17 -12.31
N ALA A 19 -5.39 16.09 -11.86
CA ALA A 19 -4.25 16.69 -12.56
C ALA A 19 -3.83 15.89 -13.81
N VAL A 20 -4.36 14.67 -13.98
CA VAL A 20 -4.09 13.81 -15.13
C VAL A 20 -5.29 13.88 -16.06
N GLY A 21 -5.24 14.77 -17.05
CA GLY A 21 -6.25 14.88 -18.10
C GLY A 21 -6.32 13.62 -18.96
N VAL A 22 -6.96 12.55 -18.48
CA VAL A 22 -7.26 11.37 -19.28
C VAL A 22 -8.52 11.65 -20.08
N ALA A 23 -8.29 12.12 -21.30
CA ALA A 23 -9.25 11.97 -22.37
C ALA A 23 -9.53 10.46 -22.59
N ALA A 24 -10.80 10.11 -22.53
CA ALA A 24 -11.44 9.02 -23.25
C ALA A 24 -10.65 7.71 -23.43
N CYS A 25 -11.16 6.67 -22.77
CA CYS A 25 -11.25 5.32 -23.34
C CYS A 25 -11.42 5.36 -24.86
N SER A 26 -10.43 4.86 -25.60
CA SER A 26 -10.61 4.36 -26.96
C SER A 26 -9.74 3.12 -27.17
N SER A 27 -10.44 1.99 -27.16
CA SER A 27 -10.17 0.72 -27.83
C SER A 27 -8.79 0.50 -28.46
N ARG A 28 -8.09 -0.56 -28.00
CA ARG A 28 -7.38 -1.45 -28.91
C ARG A 28 -7.47 -2.91 -28.49
N THR A 29 -8.24 -3.65 -29.28
CA THR A 29 -8.06 -5.07 -29.55
C THR A 29 -6.69 -5.30 -30.21
N GLY A 30 -5.94 -6.30 -29.76
CA GLY A 30 -4.69 -6.72 -30.40
C GLY A 30 -4.06 -7.92 -29.70
N ALA A 31 -3.92 -9.01 -30.46
CA ALA A 31 -3.40 -10.31 -30.04
C ALA A 31 -1.86 -10.41 -30.17
N GLY A 32 -1.26 -11.40 -29.48
CA GLY A 32 0.14 -11.86 -29.63
C GLY A 32 1.14 -11.03 -28.81
N VAL A 33 2.21 -11.56 -28.23
CA VAL A 33 3.06 -12.70 -28.63
C VAL A 33 3.75 -13.28 -27.38
N ALA A 34 4.06 -14.58 -27.44
CA ALA A 34 4.89 -15.32 -26.50
C ALA A 34 6.41 -15.04 -26.70
N GLU A 35 7.23 -15.81 -25.97
CA GLU A 35 8.70 -15.95 -25.99
C GLU A 35 9.42 -15.02 -24.98
N GLY A 36 10.21 -15.48 -24.01
CA GLY A 36 10.91 -16.76 -23.85
C GLY A 36 12.42 -16.49 -23.85
N ALA A 37 13.08 -16.63 -22.70
CA ALA A 37 14.52 -16.87 -22.64
C ALA A 37 14.89 -17.53 -21.30
N TYR A 38 15.16 -18.83 -21.39
CA TYR A 38 15.89 -19.61 -20.40
C TYR A 38 17.38 -19.57 -20.77
N THR A 39 18.26 -19.50 -19.77
CA THR A 39 19.58 -20.15 -19.85
C THR A 39 19.88 -20.81 -18.50
N LEU A 40 20.44 -22.02 -18.57
CA LEU A 40 20.84 -22.91 -17.48
C LEU A 40 22.37 -22.90 -17.34
N ASP A 41 22.80 -23.12 -16.08
CA ASP A 41 24.11 -23.59 -15.59
C ASP A 41 25.32 -22.64 -15.62
N GLU A 42 25.81 -22.26 -14.43
CA GLU A 42 26.92 -22.97 -13.77
C GLU A 42 26.84 -22.86 -12.23
N ALA A 43 27.40 -23.87 -11.56
CA ALA A 43 27.23 -24.20 -10.16
C ALA A 43 27.95 -23.27 -9.15
N GLY A 44 27.34 -23.09 -7.98
CA GLY A 44 27.98 -22.51 -6.80
C GLY A 44 27.04 -22.42 -5.61
N ALA A 45 27.16 -23.34 -4.66
CA ALA A 45 26.33 -23.41 -3.46
C ALA A 45 26.42 -22.14 -2.60
N SER A 46 25.28 -21.57 -2.17
CA SER A 46 24.85 -21.49 -0.76
C SER A 46 23.80 -20.38 -0.53
N ARG A 47 22.72 -20.79 0.17
CA ARG A 47 21.64 -20.04 0.83
C ARG A 47 20.36 -19.80 0.01
N PRO A 48 19.17 -20.05 0.61
CA PRO A 48 17.91 -19.65 0.00
C PRO A 48 17.76 -18.14 0.19
N ASP A 49 17.76 -17.42 -0.92
CA ASP A 49 17.21 -16.09 -0.99
C ASP A 49 15.73 -16.17 -0.57
N ALA A 50 15.38 -15.48 0.50
CA ALA A 50 14.00 -15.15 0.80
C ALA A 50 13.56 -14.18 -0.30
N GLY A 51 12.93 -14.72 -1.34
CA GLY A 51 12.49 -14.00 -2.52
C GLY A 51 11.59 -12.82 -2.16
N SER A 52 11.87 -11.70 -2.86
CA SER A 52 11.00 -10.53 -2.93
C SER A 52 9.61 -10.97 -3.42
N ASN A 53 8.57 -10.60 -2.68
CA ASN A 53 7.17 -10.93 -2.96
C ASN A 53 6.37 -9.64 -3.14
N ASP A 54 6.57 -8.96 -4.28
CA ASP A 54 5.82 -7.76 -4.67
C ASP A 54 4.43 -8.14 -5.20
N ALA A 55 3.46 -8.24 -4.29
CA ALA A 55 2.03 -8.37 -4.62
C ALA A 55 1.15 -7.29 -3.96
N SER A 56 1.74 -6.34 -3.22
CA SER A 56 1.03 -5.38 -2.37
C SER A 56 0.82 -3.98 -2.96
N SER A 57 1.31 -3.72 -4.18
CA SER A 57 1.25 -2.40 -4.82
C SER A 57 0.56 -2.48 -6.18
N ALA A 58 -0.40 -1.60 -6.44
CA ALA A 58 -0.98 -1.42 -7.77
C ALA A 58 -0.27 -0.27 -8.49
N VAL A 59 0.43 -0.55 -9.59
CA VAL A 59 1.09 0.47 -10.44
C VAL A 59 0.13 0.91 -11.55
N ARG A 60 0.07 2.21 -11.85
CA ARG A 60 -0.72 2.76 -12.96
C ARG A 60 -0.05 2.45 -14.31
N PRO A 61 -0.77 1.94 -15.32
CA PRO A 61 -0.23 1.84 -16.67
C PRO A 61 -0.35 3.22 -17.32
N ASP A 62 0.78 3.86 -17.64
CA ASP A 62 0.99 4.81 -18.76
C ASP A 62 2.29 5.61 -18.51
N GLY A 63 3.44 4.96 -18.67
CA GLY A 63 4.75 5.60 -18.64
C GLY A 63 5.08 6.26 -19.99
N ALA A 64 5.07 7.59 -20.04
CA ALA A 64 5.77 8.37 -21.06
C ALA A 64 6.27 9.69 -20.45
N LEU A 65 7.56 9.78 -20.16
CA LEU A 65 8.23 11.01 -19.77
C LEU A 65 8.53 11.85 -21.02
N ALA A 66 8.17 13.14 -20.98
CA ALA A 66 8.60 14.13 -21.96
C ALA A 66 10.10 14.41 -21.81
N ASP A 67 10.76 14.59 -22.95
CA ASP A 67 12.21 14.70 -23.12
C ASP A 67 12.90 15.74 -22.23
N GLY A 68 14.03 15.34 -21.61
CA GLY A 68 15.20 16.22 -21.54
C GLY A 68 15.77 16.63 -20.17
N ALA A 69 15.29 16.13 -19.04
CA ALA A 69 15.95 16.35 -17.75
C ALA A 69 16.70 15.10 -17.31
N THR A 70 18.03 15.11 -17.42
CA THR A 70 18.89 14.11 -16.76
C THR A 70 18.74 14.26 -15.25
N ARG A 71 17.89 13.42 -14.66
CA ARG A 71 17.77 13.20 -13.21
C ARG A 71 19.08 12.59 -12.70
N PRO A 72 19.43 12.75 -11.41
CA PRO A 72 20.57 12.08 -10.82
C PRO A 72 20.29 10.56 -10.68
N SER A 73 20.37 9.83 -11.78
CA SER A 73 20.92 8.49 -11.80
C SER A 73 22.40 8.66 -12.14
N ASP A 74 23.36 8.00 -11.51
CA ASP A 74 23.85 6.73 -12.04
C ASP A 74 24.78 6.09 -10.99
N ALA A 75 24.23 5.25 -10.10
CA ALA A 75 25.02 4.24 -9.39
C ALA A 75 24.18 3.19 -8.61
N GLY A 76 22.90 3.41 -8.33
CA GLY A 76 22.18 2.42 -7.50
C GLY A 76 20.68 2.62 -7.35
N GLY A 77 19.91 2.28 -8.39
CA GLY A 77 18.51 1.83 -8.32
C GLY A 77 17.41 2.73 -7.71
N ALA A 78 17.75 3.74 -6.91
CA ALA A 78 16.82 4.49 -6.06
C ALA A 78 16.57 5.91 -6.55
N ALA A 79 16.53 6.15 -7.87
CA ALA A 79 16.38 7.49 -8.44
C ALA A 79 15.02 8.17 -8.10
N CYS A 80 14.08 7.42 -7.54
CA CYS A 80 12.74 7.85 -7.10
C CYS A 80 12.59 8.00 -5.57
N TYR A 81 13.65 7.71 -4.79
CA TYR A 81 13.65 7.90 -3.34
C TYR A 81 13.66 9.40 -2.97
N ASP A 82 12.80 9.78 -2.03
CA ASP A 82 12.79 11.12 -1.43
C ASP A 82 12.72 11.01 0.11
N GLU A 83 13.73 11.56 0.79
CA GLU A 83 13.78 11.54 2.26
C GLU A 83 12.85 12.58 2.91
N GLU A 84 12.50 13.65 2.20
CA GLU A 84 11.60 14.69 2.69
C GLU A 84 10.15 14.19 2.76
N ASP A 85 9.82 13.21 1.90
CA ASP A 85 8.51 12.57 1.85
C ASP A 85 8.36 11.42 2.85
N ALA A 86 9.44 10.98 3.51
CA ALA A 86 9.43 9.89 4.49
C ALA A 86 8.60 10.27 5.74
N GLN A 87 7.38 9.74 5.83
CA GLN A 87 6.42 10.02 6.89
C GLN A 87 6.14 8.78 7.74
N THR A 88 5.80 8.98 9.01
CA THR A 88 5.27 7.90 9.85
C THR A 88 3.78 8.08 10.07
N SER A 89 3.07 7.04 10.53
CA SER A 89 1.62 7.07 10.77
C SER A 89 1.22 7.88 12.01
N THR A 90 2.00 8.91 12.37
CA THR A 90 1.87 9.68 13.60
C THR A 90 0.44 10.20 13.77
N GLY A 91 -0.16 9.90 14.93
CA GLY A 91 -1.54 10.30 15.24
C GLY A 91 -2.60 9.25 14.91
N MET A 92 -2.23 8.05 14.45
CA MET A 92 -3.12 6.88 14.41
C MET A 92 -3.04 6.06 15.69
N ALA A 93 -4.14 5.38 16.03
CA ALA A 93 -4.14 4.33 17.05
C ALA A 93 -3.44 3.07 16.51
N SER A 94 -3.03 2.17 17.41
CA SER A 94 -2.50 0.87 16.99
C SER A 94 -3.52 0.13 16.11
N PRO A 95 -3.06 -0.60 15.09
CA PRO A 95 -3.94 -1.42 14.24
C PRO A 95 -4.67 -2.48 15.07
N GLN A 96 -5.86 -2.88 14.62
CA GLN A 96 -6.71 -3.84 15.30
C GLN A 96 -7.26 -4.87 14.31
N ALA A 97 -7.42 -6.11 14.78
CA ALA A 97 -8.08 -7.19 14.06
C ALA A 97 -9.56 -7.30 14.47
N GLY A 98 -10.41 -7.81 13.57
CA GLY A 98 -11.78 -8.20 13.89
C GLY A 98 -12.69 -7.06 14.34
N GLN A 99 -12.54 -5.86 13.77
CA GLN A 99 -13.30 -4.67 14.23
C GLN A 99 -14.81 -4.74 13.95
N GLY A 100 -15.28 -5.64 13.09
CA GLY A 100 -16.70 -5.81 12.75
C GLY A 100 -17.31 -4.63 11.98
N LEU A 101 -16.49 -3.80 11.34
CA LEU A 101 -16.91 -2.58 10.65
C LEU A 101 -17.22 -2.81 9.17
N CYS A 102 -16.67 -3.87 8.57
CA CYS A 102 -16.85 -4.24 7.19
C CYS A 102 -17.48 -5.63 7.06
N SER A 103 -18.33 -5.80 6.04
CA SER A 103 -18.66 -7.11 5.50
C SER A 103 -17.81 -7.41 4.27
N GLY A 104 -17.74 -8.68 3.84
CA GLY A 104 -17.10 -9.03 2.57
C GLY A 104 -17.69 -8.25 1.38
N ALA A 105 -19.01 -8.07 1.35
CA ALA A 105 -19.69 -7.29 0.32
C ALA A 105 -19.32 -5.79 0.36
N SER A 106 -19.06 -5.24 1.55
CA SER A 106 -18.62 -3.84 1.70
C SER A 106 -17.20 -3.64 1.15
N LEU A 107 -16.30 -4.60 1.38
CA LEU A 107 -14.94 -4.58 0.82
C LEU A 107 -14.96 -4.72 -0.70
N ASP A 108 -15.76 -5.65 -1.23
CA ASP A 108 -15.91 -5.82 -2.69
C ASP A 108 -16.48 -4.57 -3.35
N ALA A 109 -17.48 -3.95 -2.73
CA ALA A 109 -18.08 -2.73 -3.23
C ALA A 109 -17.10 -1.54 -3.19
N PHE A 110 -16.27 -1.45 -2.15
CA PHE A 110 -15.20 -0.46 -2.09
C PHE A 110 -14.18 -0.70 -3.20
N PHE A 111 -13.69 -1.93 -3.35
CA PHE A 111 -12.72 -2.30 -4.37
C PHE A 111 -13.25 -1.94 -5.78
N ALA A 112 -14.46 -2.40 -6.12
CA ALA A 112 -15.07 -2.12 -7.41
C ALA A 112 -15.27 -0.62 -7.68
N ALA A 113 -15.60 0.17 -6.64
CA ALA A 113 -15.83 1.60 -6.78
C ALA A 113 -14.52 2.41 -6.89
N CYS A 114 -13.47 2.02 -6.16
CA CYS A 114 -12.30 2.86 -5.91
C CYS A 114 -10.96 2.31 -6.41
N LEU A 115 -10.76 0.99 -6.48
CA LEU A 115 -9.43 0.38 -6.77
C LEU A 115 -9.43 -0.52 -8.01
N GLY A 116 -10.59 -1.07 -8.37
CA GLY A 116 -10.73 -2.06 -9.43
C GLY A 116 -10.60 -1.46 -10.83
N PRO A 117 -10.46 -2.30 -11.87
CA PRO A 117 -10.28 -1.87 -13.25
C PRO A 117 -11.49 -1.11 -13.82
N SER A 118 -12.67 -1.29 -13.23
CA SER A 118 -13.91 -0.57 -13.57
C SER A 118 -14.19 0.63 -12.65
N SER A 119 -13.25 0.97 -11.77
CA SER A 119 -13.43 2.10 -10.85
C SER A 119 -13.53 3.42 -11.61
N SER A 120 -14.20 4.39 -11.01
CA SER A 120 -14.24 5.76 -11.52
C SER A 120 -14.30 6.72 -10.35
N LEU A 121 -13.82 7.95 -10.55
CA LEU A 121 -13.84 8.97 -9.52
C LEU A 121 -15.25 9.19 -8.96
N THR A 122 -16.25 9.27 -9.83
CA THR A 122 -17.65 9.45 -9.43
C THR A 122 -18.19 8.28 -8.62
N ALA A 123 -17.87 7.03 -9.00
CA ALA A 123 -18.31 5.86 -8.26
C ALA A 123 -17.63 5.79 -6.88
N CYS A 124 -16.33 6.07 -6.81
CA CYS A 124 -15.59 6.09 -5.56
C CYS A 124 -16.11 7.19 -4.62
N ASP A 125 -16.26 8.43 -5.11
CA ASP A 125 -16.79 9.54 -4.31
C ASP A 125 -18.19 9.25 -3.76
N ALA A 126 -19.08 8.68 -4.59
CA ALA A 126 -20.41 8.27 -4.16
C ALA A 126 -20.33 7.19 -3.06
N HIS A 127 -19.43 6.22 -3.19
CA HIS A 127 -19.22 5.17 -2.21
C HIS A 127 -18.69 5.72 -0.87
N LEU A 128 -17.69 6.61 -0.92
CA LEU A 128 -17.06 7.25 0.24
C LEU A 128 -18.03 8.18 0.98
N ALA A 129 -18.92 8.86 0.26
CA ALA A 129 -19.92 9.76 0.81
C ALA A 129 -21.12 9.03 1.44
N ALA A 130 -21.37 7.76 1.08
CA ALA A 130 -22.52 7.02 1.57
C ALA A 130 -22.42 6.78 3.09
N ALA A 131 -23.40 7.25 3.86
CA ALA A 131 -23.40 7.16 5.32
C ALA A 131 -23.27 5.71 5.83
N ALA A 132 -23.91 4.76 5.13
CA ALA A 132 -23.85 3.33 5.46
C ALA A 132 -22.43 2.72 5.35
N ASN A 133 -21.54 3.34 4.58
CA ASN A 133 -20.19 2.82 4.33
C ASN A 133 -19.13 3.46 5.24
N GLN A 134 -19.48 4.52 5.97
CA GLN A 134 -18.52 5.38 6.68
C GLN A 134 -17.60 4.62 7.63
N ALA A 135 -18.15 3.69 8.42
CA ALA A 135 -17.38 2.90 9.37
C ALA A 135 -16.38 1.96 8.67
N CYS A 136 -16.85 1.24 7.65
CA CYS A 136 -16.00 0.35 6.86
C CYS A 136 -14.89 1.13 6.12
N VAL A 137 -15.26 2.23 5.45
CA VAL A 137 -14.32 3.12 4.74
C VAL A 137 -13.27 3.69 5.69
N ARG A 138 -13.65 4.06 6.91
CA ARG A 138 -12.71 4.57 7.92
C ARG A 138 -11.72 3.50 8.39
N CYS A 139 -12.13 2.23 8.42
CA CYS A 139 -11.19 1.13 8.68
C CYS A 139 -10.26 0.85 7.49
N ILE A 140 -10.78 0.98 6.26
CA ILE A 140 -9.99 0.75 5.04
C ILE A 140 -8.96 1.85 4.80
N LEU A 141 -9.34 3.11 4.94
CA LEU A 141 -8.54 4.29 4.57
C LEU A 141 -7.96 5.07 5.76
N GLY A 142 -8.46 4.80 6.97
CA GLY A 142 -7.91 5.38 8.19
C GLY A 142 -8.53 6.73 8.56
N PRO A 143 -7.80 7.58 9.31
CA PRO A 143 -8.34 8.83 9.83
C PRO A 143 -8.70 9.84 8.74
N ARG A 144 -9.71 10.65 9.04
CA ARG A 144 -10.16 11.78 8.22
C ARG A 144 -9.82 13.11 8.89
N PRO A 145 -9.79 14.22 8.14
CA PRO A 145 -9.59 15.54 8.73
C PRO A 145 -10.63 15.83 9.80
N GLY A 146 -10.17 16.30 10.95
CA GLY A 146 -11.02 16.56 12.11
C GLY A 146 -11.15 15.38 13.06
N ASP A 147 -10.64 14.19 12.70
CA ASP A 147 -10.50 13.11 13.66
C ASP A 147 -9.46 13.45 14.72
N ALA A 148 -9.75 13.05 15.96
CA ALA A 148 -8.81 13.22 17.06
C ALA A 148 -7.63 12.24 16.91
N ALA A 149 -6.42 12.74 17.17
CA ALA A 149 -5.22 11.92 17.14
C ALA A 149 -5.35 10.71 18.09
N GLY A 150 -4.90 9.54 17.63
CA GLY A 150 -4.90 8.30 18.39
C GLY A 150 -6.27 7.62 18.53
N THR A 151 -7.31 8.09 17.83
CA THR A 151 -8.66 7.51 17.91
C THR A 151 -9.00 6.55 16.78
N VAL A 152 -8.32 6.67 15.63
CA VAL A 152 -8.55 5.81 14.46
C VAL A 152 -7.36 4.87 14.31
N PRO A 153 -7.57 3.54 14.31
CA PRO A 153 -6.51 2.58 14.03
C PRO A 153 -5.83 2.83 12.69
N GLN A 154 -4.59 2.38 12.57
CA GLN A 154 -3.93 2.30 11.27
C GLN A 154 -4.79 1.50 10.27
N PRO A 155 -4.87 1.97 9.01
CA PRO A 155 -5.76 1.42 8.01
C PRO A 155 -5.30 0.10 7.40
N VAL A 156 -6.21 -0.52 6.65
CA VAL A 156 -5.90 -1.62 5.70
C VAL A 156 -5.06 -1.11 4.54
N LEU A 157 -5.34 0.08 4.03
CA LEU A 157 -4.62 0.70 2.91
C LEU A 157 -3.79 1.87 3.41
N LEU A 158 -2.49 1.83 3.12
CA LEU A 158 -1.56 2.93 3.33
C LEU A 158 -1.54 3.76 2.05
N ALA A 159 -1.96 5.01 2.15
CA ALA A 159 -2.02 5.95 1.04
C ALA A 159 -1.33 7.27 1.43
N PRO A 160 0.00 7.26 1.65
CA PRO A 160 0.73 8.47 2.03
C PRO A 160 0.80 9.52 0.92
N GLY A 161 0.60 9.12 -0.34
CA GLY A 161 0.67 9.97 -1.52
C GLY A 161 -0.20 9.45 -2.66
N ALA A 162 0.38 9.33 -3.85
CA ALA A 162 -0.30 8.82 -5.05
C ALA A 162 -0.40 7.29 -5.08
N THR A 163 0.46 6.60 -4.33
CA THR A 163 0.52 5.15 -4.24
C THR A 163 -0.34 4.65 -3.09
N VAL A 164 -1.03 3.53 -3.35
CA VAL A 164 -1.81 2.81 -2.35
C VAL A 164 -1.21 1.42 -2.17
N THR A 165 -0.81 1.11 -0.94
CA THR A 165 -0.28 -0.20 -0.56
C THR A 165 -1.14 -0.83 0.53
N ILE A 166 -1.15 -2.16 0.59
CA ILE A 166 -1.88 -2.88 1.65
C ILE A 166 -0.97 -2.97 2.89
N ASN A 167 -1.52 -2.71 4.08
CA ASN A 167 -0.83 -2.80 5.36
C ASN A 167 -0.61 -4.25 5.82
N VAL A 168 0.05 -5.05 4.98
CA VAL A 168 0.33 -6.47 5.22
C VAL A 168 1.18 -6.62 6.48
N GLY A 169 2.16 -5.75 6.70
CA GLY A 169 3.03 -5.81 7.89
C GLY A 169 2.26 -5.75 9.21
N ALA A 170 1.33 -4.80 9.36
CA ALA A 170 0.49 -4.75 10.57
C ALA A 170 -0.44 -5.96 10.67
N CYS A 171 -1.02 -6.40 9.55
CA CYS A 171 -1.86 -7.60 9.50
C CYS A 171 -1.10 -8.84 10.00
N GLU A 172 0.12 -9.09 9.50
CA GLU A 172 0.92 -10.26 9.85
C GLU A 172 1.24 -10.28 11.35
N GLN A 173 1.60 -9.13 11.93
CA GLN A 173 1.85 -9.00 13.36
C GLN A 173 0.59 -9.31 14.19
N LEU A 174 -0.57 -8.76 13.79
CA LEU A 174 -1.85 -9.06 14.44
C LEU A 174 -2.23 -10.54 14.31
N ALA A 175 -2.01 -11.15 13.14
CA ALA A 175 -2.37 -12.54 12.85
C ALA A 175 -1.62 -13.53 13.74
N VAL A 176 -0.35 -13.25 14.06
CA VAL A 176 0.46 -14.12 14.93
C VAL A 176 0.32 -13.78 16.42
N GLY A 177 -0.57 -12.85 16.78
CA GLY A 177 -0.80 -12.42 18.16
C GLY A 177 0.38 -11.65 18.77
N ALA A 178 1.16 -10.94 17.93
CA ALA A 178 2.21 -10.04 18.42
C ALA A 178 1.61 -8.88 19.22
N SER A 179 2.47 -8.17 19.97
CA SER A 179 2.00 -6.99 20.72
C SER A 179 1.48 -5.90 19.77
N SER A 180 0.54 -5.09 20.25
CA SER A 180 0.04 -3.92 19.51
C SER A 180 1.16 -2.95 19.10
N SER A 181 2.25 -2.90 19.87
CA SER A 181 3.45 -2.13 19.52
C SER A 181 4.21 -2.69 18.32
N CYS A 182 4.30 -4.02 18.17
CA CYS A 182 4.89 -4.65 16.98
C CYS A 182 4.03 -4.37 15.75
N ALA A 183 2.71 -4.52 15.86
CA ALA A 183 1.80 -4.24 14.76
C ALA A 183 1.81 -2.76 14.35
N ALA A 184 1.80 -1.83 15.31
CA ALA A 184 1.90 -0.39 15.05
C ALA A 184 3.22 -0.04 14.36
N LYS A 185 4.35 -0.59 14.85
CA LYS A 185 5.67 -0.37 14.22
C LYS A 185 5.77 -0.94 12.82
N ALA A 186 5.17 -2.10 12.56
CA ALA A 186 5.14 -2.67 11.22
C ALA A 186 4.36 -1.77 10.25
N GLY A 187 3.24 -1.20 10.68
CA GLY A 187 2.51 -0.21 9.88
C GLY A 187 3.25 1.12 9.73
N ASP A 188 3.98 1.58 10.75
CA ASP A 188 4.84 2.79 10.66
C ASP A 188 5.98 2.61 9.65
N GLU A 189 6.66 1.46 9.69
CA GLU A 189 7.72 1.11 8.73
C GLU A 189 7.14 1.09 7.32
N ALA A 190 6.02 0.38 7.11
CA ALA A 190 5.38 0.31 5.80
C ALA A 190 4.90 1.69 5.29
N TRP A 191 4.34 2.53 6.15
CA TRP A 191 3.93 3.90 5.79
C TRP A 191 5.14 4.75 5.38
N CYS A 192 6.24 4.65 6.13
CA CYS A 192 7.46 5.38 5.83
C CYS A 192 8.07 4.96 4.49
N LEU A 193 8.18 3.66 4.24
CA LEU A 193 8.69 3.17 2.97
C LEU A 193 7.79 3.57 1.80
N ALA A 194 6.46 3.43 1.94
CA ALA A 194 5.52 3.81 0.90
C ALA A 194 5.55 5.32 0.59
N SER A 195 5.77 6.17 1.60
CA SER A 195 5.86 7.62 1.42
C SER A 195 7.19 8.06 0.80
N ALA A 196 8.31 7.52 1.28
CA ALA A 196 9.63 7.81 0.74
C ALA A 196 9.84 7.31 -0.70
N CYS A 197 9.04 6.33 -1.12
CA CYS A 197 9.11 5.69 -2.43
C CYS A 197 7.89 5.94 -3.31
N ASP A 198 7.06 6.94 -2.99
CA ASP A 198 5.76 7.17 -3.65
C ASP A 198 5.88 7.43 -5.16
N THR A 199 7.05 7.87 -5.62
CA THR A 199 7.32 8.15 -7.05
C THR A 199 7.98 6.99 -7.80
N CYS A 200 8.24 5.86 -7.13
CA CYS A 200 8.82 4.67 -7.73
C CYS A 200 7.76 3.84 -8.45
N GLU A 201 7.83 3.76 -9.78
CA GLU A 201 6.81 3.08 -10.59
C GLU A 201 7.18 1.63 -10.92
N LEU A 202 8.48 1.32 -10.98
CA LEU A 202 8.97 -0.01 -11.33
C LEU A 202 9.31 -0.81 -10.06
N ALA A 203 8.98 -2.10 -10.05
CA ALA A 203 9.24 -2.98 -8.91
C ALA A 203 10.73 -2.96 -8.47
N GLY A 204 11.66 -3.00 -9.43
CA GLY A 204 13.09 -2.92 -9.12
C GLY A 204 13.55 -1.58 -8.54
N GLU A 205 12.85 -0.48 -8.85
CA GLU A 205 13.12 0.83 -8.25
C GLU A 205 12.53 0.91 -6.84
N LEU A 206 11.36 0.31 -6.63
CA LEU A 206 10.72 0.24 -5.32
C LEU A 206 11.55 -0.56 -4.31
N ASP A 207 12.13 -1.69 -4.73
CA ASP A 207 13.04 -2.49 -3.90
C ASP A 207 14.28 -1.68 -3.49
N ALA A 208 14.93 -1.04 -4.47
CA ALA A 208 16.12 -0.22 -4.22
C ALA A 208 15.80 1.00 -3.33
N CYS A 209 14.68 1.66 -3.58
CA CYS A 209 14.20 2.76 -2.75
C CYS A 209 13.92 2.30 -1.32
N SER A 210 13.24 1.17 -1.14
CA SER A 210 12.92 0.63 0.19
C SER A 210 14.18 0.29 0.98
N ASP A 211 15.21 -0.26 0.33
CA ASP A 211 16.50 -0.54 0.96
C ASP A 211 17.20 0.76 1.42
N VAL A 212 17.22 1.80 0.58
CA VAL A 212 17.78 3.12 0.93
C VAL A 212 16.99 3.76 2.06
N ALA A 213 15.67 3.82 1.95
CA ALA A 213 14.77 4.43 2.93
C ALA A 213 14.88 3.75 4.30
N SER A 214 14.90 2.41 4.35
CA SER A 214 14.99 1.64 5.60
C SER A 214 16.31 1.87 6.36
N LYS A 215 17.40 2.15 5.65
CA LYS A 215 18.71 2.50 6.23
C LYS A 215 18.83 3.99 6.55
N GLY A 216 18.05 4.83 5.88
CA GLY A 216 18.00 6.28 6.05
C GLY A 216 16.82 6.73 6.92
N ALA A 217 15.95 7.56 6.35
CA ALA A 217 14.88 8.26 7.06
C ALA A 217 13.89 7.32 7.80
N CYS A 218 13.66 6.12 7.27
CA CYS A 218 12.73 5.14 7.85
C CYS A 218 13.36 4.24 8.91
N SER A 219 14.66 4.36 9.21
CA SER A 219 15.34 3.54 10.21
C SER A 219 14.74 3.64 11.62
N SER A 220 14.17 4.78 11.98
CA SER A 220 13.47 4.99 13.26
C SER A 220 12.10 4.30 13.34
N ALA A 221 11.50 4.01 12.19
CA ALA A 221 10.26 3.26 12.07
C ALA A 221 10.51 1.74 11.99
N ALA A 222 11.73 1.32 11.66
CA ALA A 222 12.09 -0.07 11.44
C ALA A 222 11.61 -1.01 12.55
N LEU A 223 10.94 -2.08 12.14
CA LEU A 223 10.44 -3.10 13.03
C LEU A 223 11.62 -3.91 13.61
N GLY A 224 11.66 -3.99 14.94
CA GLY A 224 12.73 -4.67 15.66
C GLY A 224 12.78 -6.19 15.39
N PRO A 225 13.96 -6.82 15.58
CA PRO A 225 14.18 -8.23 15.26
C PRO A 225 13.27 -9.18 16.04
N ALA A 226 12.86 -8.81 17.28
CA ALA A 226 11.94 -9.62 18.07
C ALA A 226 10.55 -9.75 17.42
N CYS A 227 9.99 -8.64 16.90
CA CYS A 227 8.70 -8.65 16.20
C CYS A 227 8.81 -9.38 14.85
N LYS A 228 9.92 -9.21 14.12
CA LYS A 228 10.20 -9.94 12.88
C LYS A 228 10.28 -11.46 13.13
N ALA A 229 10.94 -11.88 14.22
CA ALA A 229 11.05 -13.28 14.60
C ALA A 229 9.70 -13.92 14.96
N GLN A 230 8.78 -13.17 15.57
CA GLN A 230 7.43 -13.68 15.88
C GLN A 230 6.66 -14.06 14.61
N VAL A 231 6.61 -13.18 13.62
CA VAL A 231 5.98 -13.49 12.33
C VAL A 231 6.68 -14.64 11.62
N ALA A 232 8.02 -14.64 11.60
CA ALA A 232 8.79 -15.73 10.99
C ALA A 232 8.48 -17.10 11.64
N SER A 233 8.36 -17.15 12.97
CA SER A 233 8.04 -18.38 13.70
C SER A 233 6.63 -18.91 13.47
N SER A 234 5.71 -18.04 13.02
CA SER A 234 4.30 -18.32 12.80
C SER A 234 3.86 -17.99 11.37
N ARG A 235 4.77 -18.12 10.41
CA ARG A 235 4.58 -17.62 9.03
C ARG A 235 3.33 -18.19 8.37
N ALA A 236 3.05 -19.48 8.55
CA ALA A 236 1.84 -20.11 8.02
C ALA A 236 0.53 -19.47 8.55
N VAL A 237 0.53 -18.99 9.80
CA VAL A 237 -0.63 -18.27 10.38
C VAL A 237 -0.77 -16.89 9.74
N ALA A 238 0.35 -16.18 9.59
CA ALA A 238 0.39 -14.87 8.93
C ALA A 238 -0.09 -14.97 7.47
N ASP A 239 0.46 -15.89 6.69
CA ASP A 239 0.09 -16.10 5.27
C ASP A 239 -1.39 -16.47 5.13
N ALA A 240 -1.93 -17.31 6.02
CA ALA A 240 -3.34 -17.70 6.01
C ALA A 240 -4.32 -16.55 6.32
N LYS A 241 -3.86 -15.45 6.92
CA LYS A 241 -4.70 -14.30 7.29
C LYS A 241 -4.40 -13.04 6.49
N CYS A 242 -3.21 -12.91 5.93
CA CYS A 242 -2.72 -11.68 5.31
C CYS A 242 -2.22 -11.86 3.88
N GLY A 243 -2.16 -13.10 3.37
CA GLY A 243 -2.22 -13.35 1.93
C GLY A 243 -0.96 -13.12 1.12
N SER A 244 0.24 -13.26 1.68
CA SER A 244 1.49 -13.07 0.93
C SER A 244 2.00 -14.34 0.20
N GLY A 245 1.14 -15.34 -0.03
CA GLY A 245 1.49 -16.56 -0.76
C GLY A 245 1.68 -16.31 -2.27
N GLY A 246 2.63 -17.01 -2.90
CA GLY A 246 2.99 -16.81 -4.31
C GLY A 246 1.78 -16.89 -5.27
N GLY A 247 1.60 -15.83 -6.06
CA GLY A 247 0.52 -15.73 -7.07
C GLY A 247 -0.76 -15.03 -6.59
N ALA A 248 -0.80 -14.51 -5.36
CA ALA A 248 -1.92 -13.69 -4.89
C ALA A 248 -1.99 -12.36 -5.66
N THR A 249 -3.20 -11.96 -6.07
CA THR A 249 -3.44 -10.65 -6.68
C THR A 249 -3.64 -9.59 -5.59
N PHE A 250 -3.38 -8.32 -5.91
CA PHE A 250 -3.65 -7.19 -5.01
C PHE A 250 -5.08 -7.25 -4.43
N GLU A 251 -6.08 -7.54 -5.27
CA GLU A 251 -7.49 -7.69 -4.84
C GLU A 251 -7.66 -8.79 -3.80
N SER A 252 -7.04 -9.95 -4.01
CA SER A 252 -7.13 -11.07 -3.08
C SER A 252 -6.50 -10.76 -1.72
N ILE A 253 -5.34 -10.09 -1.72
CA ILE A 253 -4.63 -9.66 -0.50
C ILE A 253 -5.44 -8.59 0.22
N TYR A 254 -5.93 -7.58 -0.52
CA TYR A 254 -6.78 -6.52 0.01
C TYR A 254 -8.00 -7.11 0.71
N ARG A 255 -8.67 -8.06 0.08
CA ARG A 255 -9.85 -8.71 0.64
C ARG A 255 -9.52 -9.49 1.89
N GLN A 256 -8.41 -10.22 1.90
CA GLN A 256 -8.00 -11.05 3.04
C GLN A 256 -7.60 -10.19 4.25
N VAL A 257 -6.72 -9.20 4.04
CA VAL A 257 -6.30 -8.23 5.06
C VAL A 257 -7.49 -7.40 5.53
N GLY A 258 -8.33 -6.92 4.61
CA GLY A 258 -9.52 -6.15 4.91
C GLY A 258 -10.53 -6.94 5.75
N MET A 259 -10.77 -8.20 5.43
CA MET A 259 -11.63 -9.07 6.24
C MET A 259 -11.02 -9.35 7.61
N PHE A 260 -9.69 -9.54 7.71
CA PHE A 260 -9.05 -9.81 8.99
C PHE A 260 -9.03 -8.58 9.91
N MET A 261 -8.73 -7.39 9.37
CA MET A 261 -8.63 -6.16 10.17
C MET A 261 -10.00 -5.53 10.44
N CYS A 262 -10.85 -5.42 9.41
CA CYS A 262 -12.11 -4.69 9.47
C CYS A 262 -13.35 -5.57 9.56
N GLY A 263 -13.24 -6.87 9.24
CA GLY A 263 -14.34 -7.81 9.30
C GLY A 263 -14.72 -8.22 10.72
N ALA A 264 -15.72 -9.08 10.85
CA ALA A 264 -16.08 -9.69 12.13
C ALA A 264 -14.93 -10.55 12.69
N PRO A 265 -14.79 -10.65 14.03
CA PRO A 265 -13.75 -11.45 14.69
C PRO A 265 -13.87 -12.95 14.40
#